data_AF-A0A1F6JI62-F1
#
_entry.id   AF-A0A1F6JI62-F1
#
_cell.length_a   1.000
_cell.length_b   1.000
_cell.length_c   1.000
_cell.angle_alpha   90.00
_cell.angle_beta   90.00
_cell.angle_gamma   90.00
#
_symmetry.space_group_name_H-M   'P 1'
#
loop_
_entity.id
_entity.type
_entity.pdbx_description
1 polymer ?
#
loop_
_entity_poly.entity_id
_entity_poly.type
_entity_poly.pdbx_seq_one_letter_code
_entity_poly.pdbx_strand_id
1 'polypeptide(L)'
;MATVRGRLMQEIGQKEKNKGGMLALLGATLKQAETLCANASQEFGEEGLWVANDNTIGQAVLSGRESYIAYAAIHAGEAGIKKAVRLPVSIAAHCPLMQEAQDLFAQYLENIKFERPDSPIILNTRPVATSDPDEVKTDLINGLTTGVGFREALLKAYISGVTSFVEIGAGPLSRLVQKAIPDSRRFQIST
;
A
#
# COMPACT_ATOMS: atom_id res chain seq x y z
N MET A 1 18.55 1.39 4.31
CA MET A 1 17.30 0.61 4.12
C MET A 1 16.38 1.20 3.05
N ALA A 2 15.81 2.40 3.23
CA ALA A 2 14.84 2.98 2.28
C ALA A 2 15.37 3.10 0.82
N THR A 3 16.59 3.60 0.63
CA THR A 3 17.24 3.69 -0.69
C THR A 3 17.39 2.33 -1.36
N VAL A 4 17.80 1.30 -0.61
CA VAL A 4 17.98 -0.06 -1.13
C VAL A 4 16.63 -0.66 -1.54
N ARG A 5 15.61 -0.53 -0.68
CA ARG A 5 14.23 -0.95 -0.99
C ARG A 5 13.74 -0.31 -2.29
N GLY A 6 13.84 1.01 -2.40
CA GLY A 6 13.38 1.75 -3.57
C GLY A 6 14.09 1.32 -4.85
N ARG A 7 15.43 1.17 -4.79
CA ARG A 7 16.23 0.70 -5.92
C ARG A 7 15.84 -0.71 -6.37
N LEU A 8 15.73 -1.66 -5.44
CA LEU A 8 15.34 -3.05 -5.76
C LEU A 8 13.96 -3.11 -6.40
N MET A 9 12.96 -2.42 -5.84
CA MET A 9 11.61 -2.37 -6.42
C MET A 9 11.63 -1.75 -7.83
N GLN A 10 12.43 -0.72 -8.06
CA GLN A 10 12.58 -0.10 -9.37
C GLN A 10 13.22 -1.05 -10.39
N GLU A 11 14.37 -1.65 -10.05
CA GLU A 11 15.10 -2.59 -10.91
C GLU A 11 14.22 -3.79 -11.28
N ILE A 12 13.52 -4.37 -10.30
CA ILE A 12 12.63 -5.52 -10.51
C ILE A 12 11.37 -5.14 -11.28
N GLY A 13 10.76 -4.00 -11.01
CA GLY A 13 9.55 -3.53 -11.68
C GLY A 13 9.77 -3.12 -13.14
N GLN A 14 11.00 -2.82 -13.54
CA GLN A 14 11.36 -2.50 -14.93
C GLN A 14 11.59 -3.73 -15.80
N LYS A 15 11.73 -4.93 -15.21
CA LYS A 15 11.86 -6.19 -15.98
C LYS A 15 10.57 -6.48 -16.75
N GLU A 16 10.71 -6.99 -17.97
CA GLU A 16 9.57 -7.22 -18.88
C GLU A 16 8.41 -8.00 -18.23
N LYS A 17 8.71 -9.11 -17.55
CA LYS A 17 7.72 -9.95 -16.86
C LYS A 17 6.94 -9.24 -15.73
N ASN A 18 7.48 -8.13 -15.20
CA ASN A 18 6.96 -7.41 -14.05
C ASN A 18 6.46 -5.99 -14.40
N LYS A 19 6.50 -5.60 -15.68
CA LYS A 19 6.03 -4.28 -16.12
C LYS A 19 4.57 -4.09 -15.76
N GLY A 20 4.26 -2.89 -15.29
CA GLY A 20 2.92 -2.51 -14.89
C GLY A 20 2.88 -1.15 -14.22
N GLY A 21 1.84 -0.91 -13.46
CA GLY A 21 1.72 0.35 -12.73
C GLY A 21 0.68 0.31 -11.63
N MET A 22 0.24 1.50 -11.24
CA MET A 22 -0.68 1.69 -10.13
C MET A 22 -1.83 2.64 -10.49
N LEU A 23 -3.03 2.33 -10.02
CA LEU A 23 -4.26 3.05 -10.31
C LEU A 23 -4.94 3.44 -9.00
N ALA A 24 -5.05 4.74 -8.73
CA ALA A 24 -5.82 5.23 -7.60
C ALA A 24 -7.32 5.24 -7.93
N LEU A 25 -8.12 4.62 -7.07
CA LEU A 25 -9.57 4.55 -7.16
C LEU A 25 -10.19 5.50 -6.14
N LEU A 26 -10.60 6.68 -6.60
CA LEU A 26 -11.24 7.71 -5.77
C LEU A 26 -12.75 7.48 -5.71
N GLY A 27 -13.31 7.57 -4.51
CA GLY A 27 -14.70 7.23 -4.20
C GLY A 27 -14.96 5.72 -4.11
N ALA A 28 -13.92 4.88 -4.10
CA ALA A 28 -14.07 3.44 -3.99
C ALA A 28 -14.09 2.95 -2.54
N THR A 29 -14.90 1.93 -2.28
CA THR A 29 -14.74 1.05 -1.12
C THR A 29 -13.66 -0.01 -1.41
N LEU A 30 -13.08 -0.60 -0.35
CA LEU A 30 -12.16 -1.73 -0.51
C LEU A 30 -12.82 -2.87 -1.28
N LYS A 31 -14.09 -3.16 -1.01
CA LYS A 31 -14.83 -4.23 -1.68
C LYS A 31 -14.97 -4.00 -3.19
N GLN A 32 -15.22 -2.75 -3.62
CA GLN A 32 -15.25 -2.42 -5.05
C GLN A 32 -13.90 -2.62 -5.72
N ALA A 33 -12.81 -2.27 -5.04
CA ALA A 33 -11.45 -2.49 -5.54
C ALA A 33 -11.15 -3.99 -5.69
N GLU A 34 -11.50 -4.80 -4.69
CA GLU A 34 -11.38 -6.27 -4.76
C GLU A 34 -12.22 -6.89 -5.89
N THR A 35 -13.47 -6.44 -6.05
CA THR A 35 -14.33 -6.90 -7.15
C THR A 35 -13.72 -6.56 -8.52
N LEU A 36 -13.10 -5.38 -8.67
CA LEU A 36 -12.45 -5.00 -9.93
C LEU A 36 -11.22 -5.87 -10.22
N CYS A 37 -10.44 -6.24 -9.20
CA CYS A 37 -9.37 -7.23 -9.31
C CYS A 37 -9.88 -8.61 -9.76
N ALA A 38 -10.98 -9.08 -9.16
CA ALA A 38 -11.59 -10.36 -9.51
C ALA A 38 -12.11 -10.37 -10.95
N ASN A 39 -12.82 -9.31 -11.37
CA ASN A 39 -13.32 -9.16 -12.73
C ASN A 39 -12.20 -9.14 -13.77
N ALA A 40 -11.12 -8.40 -13.50
CA ALA A 40 -9.96 -8.38 -14.39
C ALA A 40 -9.32 -9.78 -14.49
N SER A 41 -9.20 -10.49 -13.38
CA SER A 41 -8.64 -11.85 -13.38
C SER A 41 -9.52 -12.82 -14.17
N GLN A 42 -10.85 -12.67 -14.09
CA GLN A 42 -11.79 -13.44 -14.90
C GLN A 42 -11.67 -13.11 -16.40
N GLU A 43 -11.55 -11.84 -16.77
CA GLU A 43 -11.42 -11.39 -18.16
C GLU A 43 -10.14 -11.94 -18.81
N PHE A 44 -9.01 -11.85 -18.12
CA PHE A 44 -7.71 -12.27 -18.66
C PHE A 44 -7.39 -13.74 -18.41
N GLY A 45 -8.17 -14.45 -17.59
CA GLY A 45 -7.98 -15.87 -17.27
C GLY A 45 -6.86 -16.18 -16.27
N GLU A 46 -6.21 -15.17 -15.70
CA GLU A 46 -5.18 -15.30 -14.67
C GLU A 46 -5.12 -14.05 -13.77
N GLU A 47 -4.50 -14.15 -12.59
CA GLU A 47 -4.28 -12.99 -11.74
C GLU A 47 -3.26 -12.00 -12.34
N GLY A 48 -3.57 -10.72 -12.26
CA GLY A 48 -2.67 -9.66 -12.73
C GLY A 48 -2.95 -8.28 -12.14
N LEU A 49 -3.83 -8.20 -11.14
CA LEU A 49 -4.25 -6.96 -10.50
C LEU A 49 -4.57 -7.21 -9.02
N TRP A 50 -4.01 -6.40 -8.14
CA TRP A 50 -4.15 -6.55 -6.70
C TRP A 50 -4.42 -5.20 -6.05
N VAL A 51 -5.06 -5.22 -4.87
CA VAL A 51 -5.19 -4.03 -4.03
C VAL A 51 -3.83 -3.74 -3.38
N ALA A 52 -3.20 -2.66 -3.81
CA ALA A 52 -1.90 -2.20 -3.33
C ALA A 52 -2.02 -1.37 -2.06
N ASN A 53 -3.09 -0.59 -1.90
CA ASN A 53 -3.28 0.25 -0.72
C ASN A 53 -4.77 0.39 -0.37
N ASP A 54 -5.09 0.23 0.91
CA ASP A 54 -6.32 0.72 1.53
C ASP A 54 -5.99 2.00 2.30
N ASN A 55 -6.14 3.16 1.65
CA ASN A 55 -5.61 4.42 2.17
C ASN A 55 -6.58 5.13 3.11
N THR A 56 -7.85 5.21 2.75
CA THR A 56 -8.88 5.87 3.55
C THR A 56 -10.25 5.53 3.02
N ILE A 57 -11.31 5.88 3.76
CA ILE A 57 -12.68 5.85 3.26
C ILE A 57 -12.74 6.57 1.91
N GLY A 58 -13.19 5.85 0.88
CA GLY A 58 -13.30 6.36 -0.48
C GLY A 58 -11.98 6.44 -1.25
N GLN A 59 -10.92 5.74 -0.84
CA GLN A 59 -9.71 5.66 -1.65
C GLN A 59 -8.94 4.36 -1.41
N ALA A 60 -8.87 3.55 -2.47
CA ALA A 60 -7.96 2.43 -2.60
C ALA A 60 -7.00 2.65 -3.78
N VAL A 61 -5.92 1.90 -3.83
CA VAL A 61 -4.99 1.88 -4.97
C VAL A 61 -4.85 0.44 -5.44
N LEU A 62 -4.95 0.23 -6.74
CA LEU A 62 -4.61 -1.05 -7.37
C LEU A 62 -3.19 -0.99 -7.92
N SER A 63 -2.53 -2.13 -7.98
CA SER A 63 -1.31 -2.32 -8.75
C SER A 63 -1.35 -3.63 -9.52
N GLY A 64 -0.68 -3.67 -10.65
CA GLY A 64 -0.74 -4.84 -11.52
C GLY A 64 -0.13 -4.61 -12.89
N ARG A 65 -0.30 -5.61 -13.76
CA ARG A 65 0.14 -5.59 -15.15
C ARG A 65 -0.54 -4.46 -15.92
N GLU A 66 0.12 -3.96 -16.96
CA GLU A 66 -0.35 -2.80 -17.72
C GLU A 66 -1.75 -2.98 -18.31
N SER A 67 -2.02 -4.15 -18.92
CA SER A 67 -3.34 -4.49 -19.48
C SER A 67 -4.44 -4.51 -18.42
N TYR A 68 -4.12 -4.97 -17.21
CA TYR A 68 -5.07 -5.05 -16.11
C TYR A 68 -5.36 -3.67 -15.51
N ILE A 69 -4.35 -2.81 -15.43
CA ILE A 69 -4.53 -1.41 -15.01
C ILE A 69 -5.40 -0.66 -16.04
N ALA A 70 -5.18 -0.90 -17.34
CA ALA A 70 -5.99 -0.31 -18.39
C ALA A 70 -7.45 -0.80 -18.31
N TYR A 71 -7.66 -2.11 -18.14
CA TYR A 71 -8.98 -2.70 -17.90
C TYR A 71 -9.67 -2.05 -16.70
N ALA A 72 -9.00 -1.99 -15.55
CA ALA A 72 -9.56 -1.41 -14.34
C ALA A 72 -9.92 0.08 -14.50
N ALA A 73 -9.11 0.84 -15.24
CA ALA A 73 -9.40 2.25 -15.52
C ALA A 73 -10.67 2.44 -16.35
N ILE A 74 -10.94 1.54 -17.31
CA ILE A 74 -12.13 1.55 -18.16
C ILE A 74 -13.37 1.13 -17.36
N HIS A 75 -13.27 0.04 -16.60
CA HIS A 75 -14.42 -0.58 -15.91
C HIS A 75 -14.71 -0.02 -14.52
N ALA A 76 -13.89 0.91 -14.00
CA ALA A 76 -14.11 1.51 -12.69
C ALA A 76 -15.49 2.18 -12.56
N GLY A 77 -15.95 2.87 -13.62
CA GLY A 77 -17.25 3.55 -13.62
C GLY A 77 -18.42 2.57 -13.47
N GLU A 78 -18.36 1.43 -14.16
CA GLU A 78 -19.37 0.36 -14.09
C GLU A 78 -19.42 -0.28 -12.69
N ALA A 79 -18.27 -0.33 -12.00
CA ALA A 79 -18.18 -0.76 -10.61
C ALA A 79 -18.66 0.28 -9.58
N GLY A 80 -19.22 1.42 -10.04
CA GLY A 80 -19.69 2.51 -9.18
C GLY A 80 -18.57 3.32 -8.53
N ILE A 81 -17.34 3.28 -9.08
CA ILE A 81 -16.21 4.05 -8.58
C ILE A 81 -16.22 5.43 -9.25
N LYS A 82 -16.14 6.49 -8.44
CA LYS A 82 -16.27 7.86 -8.90
C LYS A 82 -15.19 8.29 -9.90
N LYS A 83 -13.94 7.89 -9.66
CA LYS A 83 -12.82 8.25 -10.55
C LYS A 83 -11.65 7.27 -10.40
N ALA A 84 -11.11 6.79 -11.52
CA ALA A 84 -9.84 6.11 -11.57
C ALA A 84 -8.74 7.04 -12.09
N VAL A 85 -7.57 7.07 -11.46
CA VAL A 85 -6.45 7.94 -11.81
C VAL A 85 -5.17 7.12 -11.86
N ARG A 86 -4.51 7.08 -13.02
CA ARG A 86 -3.19 6.47 -13.15
C ARG A 86 -2.18 7.27 -12.34
N LEU A 87 -1.44 6.60 -11.47
CA LEU A 87 -0.39 7.24 -10.69
C LEU A 87 0.87 7.43 -11.53
N PRO A 88 1.63 8.54 -11.35
CA PRO A 88 2.86 8.82 -12.07
C PRO A 88 4.03 7.98 -11.51
N VAL A 89 3.86 6.66 -11.47
CA VAL A 89 4.85 5.68 -11.01
C VAL A 89 5.05 4.64 -12.11
N SER A 90 6.29 4.19 -12.27
CA SER A 90 6.72 3.30 -13.35
C SER A 90 6.72 1.81 -12.98
N ILE A 91 6.23 1.46 -11.79
CA ILE A 91 6.25 0.09 -11.27
C ILE A 91 4.89 -0.29 -10.65
N ALA A 92 4.56 -1.57 -10.70
CA ALA A 92 3.47 -2.17 -9.93
C ALA A 92 3.98 -2.55 -8.52
N ALA A 93 3.94 -1.61 -7.59
CA ALA A 93 4.37 -1.84 -6.21
C ALA A 93 3.29 -2.54 -5.36
N HIS A 94 3.70 -3.17 -4.25
CA HIS A 94 2.79 -3.76 -3.26
C HIS A 94 1.93 -4.91 -3.82
N CYS A 95 2.52 -5.72 -4.70
CA CYS A 95 1.85 -6.89 -5.29
C CYS A 95 2.86 -8.00 -5.64
N PRO A 96 2.38 -9.22 -5.98
CA PRO A 96 3.23 -10.38 -6.25
C PRO A 96 4.31 -10.18 -7.33
N LEU A 97 4.15 -9.20 -8.25
CA LEU A 97 5.19 -8.86 -9.24
C LEU A 97 6.52 -8.39 -8.60
N MET A 98 6.49 -8.02 -7.32
CA MET A 98 7.66 -7.58 -6.55
C MET A 98 8.36 -8.71 -5.78
N GLN A 99 8.00 -9.98 -5.99
CA GLN A 99 8.56 -11.11 -5.21
C GLN A 99 10.10 -11.13 -5.23
N GLU A 100 10.70 -10.95 -6.39
CA GLU A 100 12.17 -10.93 -6.50
C GLU A 100 12.79 -9.76 -5.72
N ALA A 101 12.10 -8.61 -5.63
CA ALA A 101 12.56 -7.48 -4.83
C ALA A 101 12.43 -7.77 -3.33
N GLN A 102 11.38 -8.48 -2.92
CA GLN A 102 11.19 -8.93 -1.55
C GLN A 102 12.30 -9.89 -1.12
N ASP A 103 12.63 -10.89 -1.93
CA ASP A 103 13.66 -11.89 -1.62
C ASP A 103 15.03 -11.22 -1.45
N LEU A 104 15.40 -10.33 -2.37
CA LEU A 104 16.65 -9.56 -2.30
C LEU A 104 16.68 -8.60 -1.11
N PHE A 105 15.53 -7.98 -0.78
CA PHE A 105 15.44 -7.08 0.35
C PHE A 105 15.53 -7.84 1.68
N ALA A 106 14.94 -9.03 1.78
CA ALA A 106 15.05 -9.92 2.93
C ALA A 106 16.51 -10.28 3.22
N GLN A 107 17.25 -10.73 2.19
CA GLN A 107 18.69 -11.01 2.29
C GLN A 107 19.49 -9.78 2.76
N TYR A 108 19.19 -8.61 2.22
CA TYR A 108 19.83 -7.36 2.67
C TYR A 108 19.56 -7.08 4.16
N LEU A 109 18.34 -7.33 4.64
CA LEU A 109 17.97 -7.10 6.03
C LEU A 109 18.51 -8.17 7.00
N GLU A 110 19.00 -9.32 6.55
CA GLU A 110 19.69 -10.30 7.42
C GLU A 110 20.90 -9.70 8.12
N ASN A 111 21.58 -8.75 7.46
CA ASN A 111 22.77 -8.08 7.97
C ASN A 111 22.47 -6.83 8.80
N ILE A 112 21.20 -6.58 9.12
CA ILE A 112 20.75 -5.40 9.85
C ILE A 112 20.15 -5.82 11.17
N LYS A 113 20.69 -5.27 12.26
CA LYS A 113 20.12 -5.41 13.60
C LYS A 113 18.90 -4.51 13.73
N PHE A 114 17.76 -5.10 14.05
CA PHE A 114 16.56 -4.37 14.46
C PHE A 114 16.52 -4.31 15.98
N GLU A 115 16.42 -3.10 16.53
CA GLU A 115 16.28 -2.89 17.96
C GLU A 115 14.81 -2.76 18.32
N ARG A 116 14.46 -3.19 19.54
CA ARG A 116 13.11 -3.03 20.08
C ARG A 116 12.76 -1.54 20.09
N PRO A 117 11.70 -1.09 19.40
CA PRO A 117 11.31 0.31 19.44
C PRO A 117 10.71 0.68 20.80
N ASP A 118 11.02 1.87 21.29
CA ASP A 118 10.50 2.41 22.56
C ASP A 118 8.98 2.60 22.54
N SER A 119 8.40 2.79 21.35
CA SER A 119 6.96 2.92 21.13
C SER A 119 6.47 1.86 20.16
N PRO A 120 5.29 1.26 20.39
CA PRO A 120 4.73 0.27 19.46
C PRO A 120 4.54 0.84 18.06
N ILE A 121 4.88 0.04 17.06
CA ILE A 121 4.66 0.31 15.64
C ILE A 121 3.39 -0.42 15.21
N ILE A 122 2.48 0.28 14.54
CA ILE A 122 1.34 -0.36 13.88
C ILE A 122 1.78 -0.78 12.50
N LEU A 123 1.76 -2.09 12.27
CA LEU A 123 2.21 -2.72 11.03
C LEU A 123 1.25 -2.43 9.86
N ASN A 124 1.78 -2.39 8.63
CA ASN A 124 1.00 -2.05 7.44
C ASN A 124 0.33 -3.26 6.80
N THR A 125 0.99 -4.42 6.82
CA THR A 125 0.50 -5.64 6.16
C THR A 125 -0.46 -6.44 7.06
N ARG A 126 -0.29 -6.27 8.37
CA ARG A 126 -1.14 -6.87 9.42
C ARG A 126 -1.36 -5.83 10.53
N PRO A 127 -2.42 -5.00 10.49
CA PRO A 127 -2.65 -3.86 11.40
C PRO A 127 -2.75 -4.20 12.90
N VAL A 128 -1.60 -4.47 13.51
CA VAL A 128 -1.38 -4.80 14.91
C VAL A 128 -0.26 -3.91 15.43
N ALA A 129 -0.42 -3.40 16.65
CA ALA A 129 0.62 -2.66 17.34
C ALA A 129 1.62 -3.64 17.96
N THR A 130 2.90 -3.47 17.67
CA THR A 130 3.97 -4.34 18.16
C THR A 130 5.24 -3.56 18.47
N SER A 131 5.98 -4.00 19.48
CA SER A 131 7.36 -3.58 19.74
C SER A 131 8.34 -4.73 19.50
N ASP A 132 7.90 -5.79 18.82
CA ASP A 132 8.78 -6.89 18.45
C ASP A 132 9.59 -6.50 17.20
N PRO A 133 10.93 -6.41 17.28
CA PRO A 133 11.76 -6.08 16.13
C PRO A 133 11.63 -7.07 14.97
N ASP A 134 11.36 -8.35 15.24
CA ASP A 134 11.24 -9.38 14.20
C ASP A 134 9.91 -9.26 13.46
N GLU A 135 8.83 -8.89 14.16
CA GLU A 135 7.55 -8.59 13.51
C GLU A 135 7.65 -7.35 12.62
N VAL A 136 8.35 -6.30 13.07
CA VAL A 136 8.59 -5.09 12.27
C VAL A 136 9.41 -5.40 11.02
N LYS A 137 10.48 -6.18 11.16
CA LYS A 137 11.30 -6.63 10.03
C LYS A 137 10.47 -7.43 9.03
N THR A 138 9.65 -8.35 9.52
CA THR A 138 8.76 -9.18 8.70
C THR A 138 7.75 -8.33 7.94
N ASP A 139 7.11 -7.34 8.59
CA ASP A 139 6.17 -6.43 7.94
C ASP A 139 6.82 -5.60 6.83
N LEU A 140 8.05 -5.10 7.07
CA LEU A 140 8.82 -4.35 6.07
C LEU A 140 9.14 -5.16 4.82
N ILE A 141 9.44 -6.45 4.99
CA ILE A 141 9.70 -7.40 3.89
C ILE A 141 8.40 -7.69 3.14
N ASN A 142 7.36 -8.07 3.88
CA ASN A 142 6.06 -8.44 3.32
C ASN A 142 5.44 -7.28 2.53
N GLY A 143 5.59 -6.05 3.01
CA GLY A 143 5.03 -4.85 2.38
C GLY A 143 5.58 -4.53 0.99
N LEU A 144 6.51 -5.31 0.42
CA LEU A 144 6.87 -5.21 -1.01
C LEU A 144 5.87 -5.94 -1.90
N THR A 145 5.32 -7.07 -1.46
CA THR A 145 4.43 -7.93 -2.24
C THR A 145 2.99 -7.94 -1.76
N THR A 146 2.74 -7.45 -0.54
CA THR A 146 1.40 -7.31 0.02
C THR A 146 0.94 -5.86 -0.03
N GLY A 147 -0.38 -5.67 -0.03
CA GLY A 147 -0.97 -4.34 0.09
C GLY A 147 -0.64 -3.64 1.42
N VAL A 148 -0.91 -2.33 1.46
CA VAL A 148 -0.72 -1.46 2.62
C VAL A 148 -2.08 -1.11 3.22
N GLY A 149 -2.38 -1.66 4.40
CA GLY A 149 -3.61 -1.43 5.15
C GLY A 149 -3.60 -0.15 5.99
N PHE A 150 -3.32 1.01 5.37
CA PHE A 150 -3.15 2.27 6.10
C PHE A 150 -4.43 2.71 6.83
N ARG A 151 -5.60 2.63 6.18
CA ARG A 151 -6.89 2.94 6.80
C ARG A 151 -7.15 2.06 8.02
N GLU A 152 -6.91 0.77 7.91
CA GLU A 152 -7.11 -0.18 9.00
C GLU A 152 -6.12 0.06 10.15
N ALA A 153 -4.86 0.36 9.84
CA ALA A 153 -3.86 0.76 10.83
C ALA A 153 -4.27 2.01 11.61
N LEU A 154 -4.80 3.03 10.94
CA LEU A 154 -5.34 4.23 11.58
C LEU A 154 -6.52 3.90 12.50
N LEU A 155 -7.48 3.09 12.02
CA LEU A 155 -8.64 2.68 12.82
C LEU A 155 -8.21 1.89 14.05
N LYS A 156 -7.21 1.02 13.92
CA LYS A 156 -6.63 0.27 15.05
C LYS A 156 -6.03 1.21 16.09
N ALA A 157 -5.28 2.23 15.66
CA ALA A 157 -4.73 3.25 16.54
C ALA A 157 -5.83 3.99 17.29
N TYR A 158 -6.87 4.42 16.57
CA TYR A 158 -7.99 5.17 17.13
C TYR A 158 -8.78 4.38 18.17
N ILE A 159 -9.12 3.11 17.85
CA ILE A 159 -9.80 2.20 18.79
C ILE A 159 -8.93 1.95 20.04
N SER A 160 -7.61 2.05 19.91
CA SER A 160 -6.66 1.93 21.03
C SER A 160 -6.47 3.24 21.82
N GLY A 161 -7.28 4.28 21.54
CA GLY A 161 -7.29 5.55 22.27
C GLY A 161 -6.45 6.67 21.64
N VAL A 162 -5.81 6.45 20.49
CA VAL A 162 -5.05 7.51 19.79
C VAL A 162 -6.02 8.50 19.16
N THR A 163 -6.03 9.74 19.67
CA THR A 163 -6.92 10.81 19.17
C THR A 163 -6.18 11.90 18.41
N SER A 164 -4.85 11.89 18.43
CA SER A 164 -4.00 12.93 17.84
C SER A 164 -2.94 12.29 16.95
N PHE A 165 -2.87 12.74 15.70
CA PHE A 165 -1.93 12.24 14.70
C PHE A 165 -0.98 13.37 14.29
N VAL A 166 0.31 13.08 14.26
CA VAL A 166 1.34 14.02 13.82
C VAL A 166 1.99 13.45 12.57
N GLU A 167 1.84 14.12 11.45
CA GLU A 167 2.56 13.80 10.22
C GLU A 167 3.92 14.52 10.23
N ILE A 168 4.99 13.75 10.03
CA ILE A 168 6.35 14.27 9.88
C ILE A 168 6.75 14.12 8.41
N GLY A 169 7.02 15.23 7.74
CA GLY A 169 7.36 15.31 6.32
C GLY A 169 6.36 16.11 5.47
N ALA A 170 6.56 16.10 4.15
CA ALA A 170 5.93 17.02 3.21
C ALA A 170 4.45 16.75 2.83
N GLY A 171 3.75 15.85 3.53
CA GLY A 171 2.38 15.44 3.14
C GLY A 171 2.36 14.13 2.33
N PRO A 172 1.18 13.57 1.97
CA PRO A 172 -0.18 14.10 2.18
C PRO A 172 -1.04 13.33 3.21
N LEU A 173 -0.42 12.64 4.18
CA LEU A 173 -1.09 11.65 5.04
C LEU A 173 -2.16 12.27 5.94
N SER A 174 -1.98 13.49 6.44
CA SER A 174 -2.95 14.16 7.32
C SER A 174 -4.33 14.29 6.68
N ARG A 175 -4.39 14.45 5.35
CA ARG A 175 -5.68 14.47 4.60
C ARG A 175 -6.34 13.10 4.54
N LEU A 176 -5.54 12.04 4.48
CA LEU A 176 -6.05 10.66 4.54
C LEU A 176 -6.59 10.35 5.94
N VAL A 177 -5.84 10.74 6.98
CA VAL A 177 -6.28 10.61 8.39
C VAL A 177 -7.60 11.33 8.62
N GLN A 178 -7.75 12.56 8.12
CA GLN A 178 -9.01 13.31 8.26
C GLN A 178 -10.22 12.56 7.70
N LYS A 179 -10.05 11.87 6.57
CA LYS A 179 -11.15 11.12 5.95
C LYS A 179 -11.41 9.79 6.67
N ALA A 180 -10.36 9.13 7.17
CA ALA A 180 -10.49 7.86 7.87
C ALA A 180 -11.08 8.05 9.29
N ILE A 181 -10.67 9.10 9.99
CA ILE A 181 -11.05 9.43 11.36
C ILE A 181 -11.34 10.95 11.45
N PRO A 182 -12.57 11.38 11.10
CA PRO A 182 -12.93 12.80 11.07
C PRO A 182 -12.65 13.56 12.37
N ASP A 183 -12.95 12.92 13.50
CA ASP A 183 -12.86 13.52 14.85
C ASP A 183 -11.43 13.58 15.43
N SER A 184 -10.43 13.13 14.67
CA SER A 184 -9.04 13.18 15.11
C SER A 184 -8.47 14.61 15.13
N ARG A 185 -7.57 14.89 16.07
CA ARG A 185 -6.66 16.04 15.97
C ARG A 185 -5.49 15.67 15.06
N ARG A 186 -5.07 16.60 14.20
CA ARG A 186 -4.03 16.36 13.20
C ARG A 186 -3.06 17.52 13.17
N PHE A 187 -1.78 17.22 13.12
CA PHE A 187 -0.69 18.19 13.04
C PHE A 187 0.26 17.76 11.92
N GLN A 188 0.92 18.72 11.28
CA GLN A 188 1.92 18.45 10.26
C GLN A 188 3.20 19.21 10.61
N ILE A 189 4.32 18.51 10.57
CA ILE A 189 5.66 19.05 10.72
C ILE A 189 6.37 18.84 9.38
N SER A 190 6.47 19.90 8.59
CA SER A 190 7.22 19.88 7.33
C SER A 190 8.72 19.94 7.62
N THR A 191 9.48 19.03 7.01
CA THR A 191 10.95 18.97 7.06
C THR A 191 11.57 19.28 5.72
#